data_AF-A0A256CMS3-F1
#
_entry.id   AF-A0A256CMS3-F1
#
_cell.length_a   1.000
_cell.length_b   1.000
_cell.length_c   1.000
_cell.angle_alpha   90.00
_cell.angle_beta   90.00
_cell.angle_gamma   90.00
#
_symmetry.space_group_name_H-M   'P 1'
#
loop_
_entity.id
_entity.type
_entity.pdbx_description
1 polymer ?
#
loop_
_entity_poly.entity_id
_entity_poly.type
_entity_poly.pdbx_seq_one_letter_code
_entity_poly.pdbx_strand_id
1 'polypeptide(L)'
;MGLIFDREIPIHLKRSFKSASSIKLITAYLTSGVFTVFNKEEIEIKDISLYFRGNKQDFFNNIVCIKTIKELYKLGVKCYLVRNLHIKAYIFDDKEIYIGSANLTNNGLSISASSNIEVLYKADCIDNYIVELNKVLHYSVAVTDRIIKEIEESLANFQLTKIKPENLDSIDWSFWDIEDYISHLNYSVLPKCDLSIPILTQDKEKYFHDSLLFGLKEDGTFDRSLFITSTLHHFLVKEVLARGEGKQLIRFGELKNLLMEKLSLDEPCAKETTKNIFSYYRDKKCLPLNYERYRYTESLKLEL
;
A
#
# COMPACT_ATOMS: atom_id res chain seq x y z
N MET A 1 7.49 -12.48 -24.74
CA MET A 1 7.85 -11.15 -24.22
C MET A 1 8.05 -10.17 -25.38
N GLY A 2 7.79 -8.88 -25.22
CA GLY A 2 7.96 -7.90 -26.30
C GLY A 2 7.44 -6.50 -26.00
N LEU A 3 7.91 -5.52 -26.77
CA LEU A 3 7.42 -4.14 -26.73
C LEU A 3 6.08 -4.04 -27.48
N ILE A 4 5.19 -3.20 -26.96
CA ILE A 4 3.85 -2.94 -27.48
C ILE A 4 3.67 -1.43 -27.49
N PHE A 5 3.30 -0.89 -28.65
CA PHE A 5 3.22 0.56 -28.85
C PHE A 5 1.78 1.02 -29.08
N ASP A 6 1.46 2.19 -28.56
CA ASP A 6 0.31 2.99 -28.93
C ASP A 6 -1.01 2.18 -29.05
N ARG A 7 -1.56 2.10 -30.26
CA ARG A 7 -2.86 1.47 -30.57
C ARG A 7 -2.89 -0.04 -30.34
N GLU A 8 -1.73 -0.69 -30.23
CA GLU A 8 -1.66 -2.12 -29.89
C GLU A 8 -1.87 -2.36 -28.39
N ILE A 9 -1.58 -1.37 -27.54
CA ILE A 9 -1.76 -1.46 -26.08
C ILE A 9 -3.18 -1.91 -25.70
N PRO A 10 -4.26 -1.22 -26.10
CA PRO A 10 -5.61 -1.65 -25.73
C PRO A 10 -5.98 -3.03 -26.28
N ILE A 11 -5.45 -3.42 -27.45
CA ILE A 11 -5.72 -4.74 -28.05
C ILE A 11 -5.09 -5.84 -27.19
N HIS A 12 -3.84 -5.67 -26.79
CA HIS A 12 -3.11 -6.63 -25.98
C HIS A 12 -3.70 -6.73 -24.57
N LEU A 13 -3.95 -5.60 -23.91
CA LEU A 13 -4.56 -5.60 -22.58
C LEU A 13 -5.94 -6.26 -22.58
N LYS A 14 -6.77 -5.96 -23.59
CA LYS A 14 -8.09 -6.60 -23.74
C LYS A 14 -8.00 -8.12 -23.94
N ARG A 15 -7.00 -8.59 -24.70
CA ARG A 15 -6.78 -10.03 -24.90
C ARG A 15 -6.44 -10.73 -23.58
N SER A 16 -5.50 -10.19 -22.81
CA SER A 16 -5.10 -10.80 -21.52
C SER A 16 -6.20 -10.69 -20.46
N PHE A 17 -6.94 -9.57 -20.45
CA PHE A 17 -8.11 -9.40 -19.57
C PHE A 17 -9.19 -10.46 -19.80
N LYS A 18 -9.50 -10.80 -21.05
CA LYS A 18 -10.51 -11.82 -21.37
C LYS A 18 -10.18 -13.18 -20.77
N SER A 19 -8.93 -13.61 -20.87
CA SER A 19 -8.49 -14.92 -20.37
C SER A 19 -8.24 -14.96 -18.86
N ALA A 20 -7.97 -13.82 -18.23
CA ALA A 20 -7.58 -13.76 -16.84
C ALA A 20 -8.76 -13.86 -15.86
N SER A 21 -8.53 -14.46 -14.71
CA SER A 21 -9.49 -14.52 -13.60
C SER A 21 -9.13 -13.53 -12.48
N SER A 22 -7.83 -13.32 -12.25
CA SER A 22 -7.29 -12.35 -11.29
C SER A 22 -6.51 -11.27 -12.01
N ILE A 23 -6.82 -10.01 -11.75
CA ILE A 23 -6.21 -8.86 -12.42
C ILE A 23 -5.77 -7.82 -11.39
N LYS A 24 -4.52 -7.37 -11.48
CA LYS A 24 -4.04 -6.19 -10.74
C LYS A 24 -3.74 -5.08 -11.73
N LEU A 25 -4.44 -3.96 -11.58
CA LEU A 25 -4.26 -2.75 -12.36
C LEU A 25 -3.55 -1.71 -11.50
N ILE A 26 -2.37 -1.25 -11.92
CA ILE A 26 -1.58 -0.27 -11.19
C ILE A 26 -1.33 0.90 -12.15
N THR A 27 -1.82 2.09 -11.82
CA THR A 27 -1.71 3.25 -12.70
C THR A 27 -1.61 4.54 -11.89
N ALA A 28 -0.76 5.48 -12.29
CA ALA A 28 -0.77 6.79 -11.61
C ALA A 28 -2.06 7.56 -11.91
N TYR A 29 -2.49 7.52 -13.18
CA TYR A 29 -3.62 8.30 -13.70
C TYR A 29 -4.75 7.42 -14.18
N LEU A 30 -5.98 7.89 -14.04
CA LEU A 30 -7.17 7.08 -14.31
C LEU A 30 -8.29 7.94 -14.88
N THR A 31 -8.73 7.61 -16.09
CA THR A 31 -9.93 8.20 -16.72
C THR A 31 -10.84 7.10 -17.26
N SER A 32 -11.97 7.48 -17.86
CA SER A 32 -13.00 6.55 -18.36
C SER A 32 -12.53 5.58 -19.45
N GLY A 33 -11.35 5.78 -20.04
CA GLY A 33 -10.79 4.94 -21.11
C GLY A 33 -10.59 3.49 -20.71
N VAL A 34 -10.49 3.22 -19.40
CA VAL A 34 -10.50 1.86 -18.84
C VAL A 34 -11.69 1.04 -19.35
N PHE A 35 -12.88 1.64 -19.49
CA PHE A 35 -14.09 0.96 -19.95
C PHE A 35 -14.11 0.68 -21.46
N THR A 36 -13.22 1.31 -22.22
CA THR A 36 -13.02 1.00 -23.65
C THR A 36 -12.24 -0.31 -23.83
N VAL A 37 -11.37 -0.62 -22.87
CA VAL A 37 -10.52 -1.82 -22.88
C VAL A 37 -11.20 -2.97 -22.17
N PHE A 38 -11.78 -2.71 -21.00
CA PHE A 38 -12.40 -3.70 -20.12
C PHE A 38 -13.91 -3.47 -20.03
N ASN A 39 -14.71 -4.41 -20.54
CA ASN A 39 -16.18 -4.29 -20.51
C ASN A 39 -16.70 -4.41 -19.07
N LYS A 40 -17.74 -3.64 -18.72
CA LYS A 40 -18.33 -3.60 -17.38
C LYS A 40 -18.88 -4.96 -16.93
N GLU A 41 -19.55 -5.68 -17.83
CA GLU A 41 -20.07 -7.03 -17.56
C GLU A 41 -18.95 -8.03 -17.23
N GLU A 42 -17.79 -7.89 -17.89
CA GLU A 42 -16.64 -8.75 -17.61
C GLU A 42 -15.91 -8.33 -16.33
N ILE A 43 -15.90 -7.03 -16.00
CA ILE A 43 -15.35 -6.51 -14.74
C ILE A 43 -16.11 -7.09 -13.55
N GLU A 44 -17.43 -7.11 -13.60
CA GLU A 44 -18.31 -7.51 -12.49
C GLU A 44 -18.11 -8.97 -12.04
N ILE A 45 -17.61 -9.83 -12.93
CA ILE A 45 -17.42 -11.26 -12.67
C ILE A 45 -15.96 -11.67 -12.40
N LYS A 46 -15.01 -10.73 -12.40
CA LYS A 46 -13.57 -11.00 -12.25
C LYS A 46 -13.03 -10.47 -10.91
N ASP A 47 -11.97 -11.09 -10.40
CA ASP A 47 -11.26 -10.58 -9.23
C ASP A 47 -10.28 -9.48 -9.67
N ILE A 48 -10.66 -8.22 -9.46
CA ILE A 48 -9.88 -7.07 -9.92
C ILE A 48 -9.50 -6.19 -8.74
N SER A 49 -8.19 -5.94 -8.61
CA SER A 49 -7.64 -4.92 -7.72
C SER A 49 -7.07 -3.76 -8.53
N LEU A 50 -7.48 -2.54 -8.19
CA LEU A 50 -7.04 -1.32 -8.85
C LEU A 50 -6.31 -0.41 -7.86
N TYR A 51 -5.05 -0.12 -8.15
CA TYR A 51 -4.19 0.78 -7.39
C TYR A 51 -3.93 2.04 -8.20
N PHE A 52 -4.24 3.19 -7.62
CA PHE A 52 -4.06 4.47 -8.30
C PHE A 52 -3.59 5.60 -7.39
N ARG A 53 -2.99 6.64 -7.99
CA ARG A 53 -2.42 7.74 -7.20
C ARG A 53 -3.53 8.53 -6.53
N GLY A 54 -3.38 8.75 -5.23
CA GLY A 54 -4.36 9.46 -4.41
C GLY A 54 -4.06 10.95 -4.17
N ASN A 55 -3.23 11.60 -5.01
CA ASN A 55 -2.85 12.99 -4.75
C ASN A 55 -4.03 13.93 -5.02
N LYS A 56 -4.32 14.82 -4.07
CA LYS A 56 -5.48 15.72 -4.12
C LYS A 56 -5.55 16.58 -5.40
N GLN A 57 -4.41 17.10 -5.84
CA GLN A 57 -4.31 17.89 -7.08
C GLN A 57 -4.72 17.09 -8.34
N ASP A 58 -4.48 15.77 -8.39
CA ASP A 58 -4.83 14.95 -9.56
C ASP A 58 -6.34 14.87 -9.77
N PHE A 59 -7.10 14.84 -8.67
CA PHE A 59 -8.56 14.87 -8.71
C PHE A 59 -9.09 16.24 -9.15
N PHE A 60 -8.53 17.33 -8.61
CA PHE A 60 -8.91 18.68 -9.03
C PHE A 60 -8.61 18.95 -10.51
N ASN A 61 -7.51 18.39 -11.02
CA ASN A 61 -7.13 18.48 -12.43
C ASN A 61 -7.83 17.44 -13.32
N ASN A 62 -8.73 16.60 -12.78
CA ASN A 62 -9.41 15.50 -13.48
C ASN A 62 -8.48 14.48 -14.16
N ILE A 63 -7.22 14.39 -13.73
CA ILE A 63 -6.25 13.38 -14.20
C ILE A 63 -6.59 12.01 -13.57
N VAL A 64 -7.15 12.05 -12.36
CA VAL A 64 -7.80 10.91 -11.69
C VAL A 64 -9.29 11.22 -11.57
N CYS A 65 -10.12 10.48 -12.30
CA CYS A 65 -11.55 10.77 -12.45
C CYS A 65 -12.40 10.06 -11.38
N ILE A 66 -12.96 10.82 -10.43
CA ILE A 66 -13.83 10.29 -9.36
C ILE A 66 -15.04 9.50 -9.89
N LYS A 67 -15.63 9.93 -11.02
CA LYS A 67 -16.76 9.22 -11.64
C LYS A 67 -16.36 7.82 -12.10
N THR A 68 -15.16 7.69 -12.65
CA THR A 68 -14.61 6.39 -13.10
C THR A 68 -14.37 5.48 -11.90
N ILE A 69 -13.79 6.01 -10.83
CA ILE A 69 -13.53 5.25 -9.59
C ILE A 69 -14.83 4.74 -8.98
N LYS A 70 -15.84 5.62 -8.84
CA LYS A 70 -17.15 5.28 -8.28
C LYS A 70 -17.85 4.19 -9.09
N GLU A 71 -17.70 4.23 -10.40
CA GLU A 71 -18.26 3.20 -11.28
C GLU A 71 -17.53 1.87 -11.14
N LEU A 72 -16.20 1.85 -11.13
CA LEU A 72 -15.42 0.62 -10.89
C LEU A 72 -15.70 0.02 -9.51
N TYR A 73 -15.77 0.84 -8.47
CA TYR A 73 -16.13 0.42 -7.11
C TYR A 73 -17.51 -0.24 -7.06
N LYS A 74 -18.51 0.32 -7.76
CA LYS A 74 -19.85 -0.27 -7.86
C LYS A 74 -19.89 -1.61 -8.62
N LEU A 75 -18.97 -1.81 -9.55
CA LEU A 75 -18.79 -3.07 -10.27
C LEU A 75 -18.02 -4.11 -9.45
N GLY A 76 -17.73 -3.87 -8.17
CA GLY A 76 -17.06 -4.82 -7.29
C GLY A 76 -15.52 -4.79 -7.37
N VAL A 77 -14.93 -3.82 -8.08
CA VAL A 77 -13.46 -3.67 -8.14
C VAL A 77 -12.93 -3.22 -6.78
N LYS A 78 -11.90 -3.91 -6.29
CA LYS A 78 -11.17 -3.54 -5.07
C LYS A 78 -10.25 -2.35 -5.39
N CYS A 79 -10.70 -1.15 -5.05
CA CYS A 79 -10.00 0.09 -5.37
C CYS A 79 -9.09 0.54 -4.21
N TYR A 80 -7.89 1.02 -4.52
CA TYR A 80 -6.89 1.43 -3.55
C TYR A 80 -6.15 2.71 -3.97
N LEU A 81 -6.01 3.66 -3.05
CA LEU A 81 -5.25 4.91 -3.21
C LEU A 81 -3.82 4.72 -2.73
N VAL A 82 -2.83 5.17 -3.51
CA VAL A 82 -1.41 5.08 -3.15
C VAL A 82 -0.78 6.48 -3.22
N ARG A 83 -0.07 6.88 -2.16
CA ARG A 83 0.69 8.14 -2.16
C ARG A 83 1.85 8.06 -3.16
N ASN A 84 2.06 9.12 -3.94
CA ASN A 84 3.21 9.27 -4.84
C ASN A 84 3.42 8.12 -5.85
N LEU A 85 2.36 7.38 -6.20
CA LEU A 85 2.43 6.28 -7.17
C LEU A 85 2.70 6.79 -8.58
N HIS A 86 3.82 6.37 -9.18
CA HIS A 86 4.11 6.67 -10.59
C HIS A 86 4.21 5.41 -11.48
N ILE A 87 4.06 4.22 -10.90
CA ILE A 87 4.10 2.96 -11.62
C ILE A 87 2.91 2.87 -12.58
N LYS A 88 3.13 2.29 -13.76
CA LYS A 88 2.07 1.79 -14.64
C LYS A 88 2.37 0.33 -14.94
N ALA A 89 1.58 -0.56 -14.35
CA ALA A 89 1.72 -1.99 -14.53
C ALA A 89 0.37 -2.69 -14.50
N TYR A 90 0.21 -3.69 -15.36
CA TYR A 90 -1.02 -4.48 -15.48
C TYR A 90 -0.66 -5.95 -15.41
N ILE A 91 -1.19 -6.64 -14.41
CA ILE A 91 -0.82 -8.03 -14.09
C ILE A 91 -2.06 -8.89 -14.27
N PHE A 92 -1.89 -10.02 -14.94
CA PHE A 92 -2.94 -10.97 -15.25
C PHE A 92 -2.55 -12.36 -14.73
N ASP A 93 -3.38 -12.92 -13.85
CA ASP A 93 -3.23 -14.21 -13.16
C ASP A 93 -1.87 -14.44 -12.48
N ASP A 94 -1.16 -13.36 -12.12
CA ASP A 94 0.23 -13.41 -11.64
C ASP A 94 1.17 -14.20 -12.59
N LYS A 95 0.82 -14.30 -13.88
CA LYS A 95 1.58 -15.00 -14.93
C LYS A 95 2.12 -14.06 -15.98
N GLU A 96 1.44 -12.94 -16.20
CA GLU A 96 1.78 -11.98 -17.24
C GLU A 96 1.76 -10.57 -16.65
N ILE A 97 2.79 -9.79 -16.97
CA ILE A 97 2.90 -8.39 -16.59
C ILE A 97 3.14 -7.52 -17.82
N TYR A 98 2.40 -6.42 -17.88
CA TYR A 98 2.67 -5.30 -18.76
C TYR A 98 3.19 -4.16 -17.91
N ILE A 99 4.32 -3.57 -18.27
CA ILE A 99 4.89 -2.43 -17.54
C ILE A 99 5.46 -1.41 -18.51
N GLY A 100 5.27 -0.12 -18.22
CA GLY A 100 5.79 0.94 -19.09
C GLY A 100 5.20 2.30 -18.77
N SER A 101 4.97 3.10 -19.81
CA SER A 101 4.59 4.52 -19.68
C SER A 101 3.08 4.75 -19.67
N ALA A 102 2.30 3.86 -20.31
CA ALA A 102 0.87 4.01 -20.51
C ALA A 102 0.07 3.92 -19.21
N ASN A 103 -0.59 4.99 -18.80
CA ASN A 103 -1.61 4.97 -17.73
C ASN A 103 -2.97 4.50 -18.27
N LEU A 104 -3.90 4.12 -17.38
CA LEU A 104 -5.31 3.84 -17.71
C LEU A 104 -6.12 5.12 -17.97
N THR A 105 -5.66 5.92 -18.92
CA THR A 105 -6.34 7.13 -19.38
C THR A 105 -6.65 7.04 -20.87
N ASN A 106 -7.54 7.91 -21.36
CA ASN A 106 -7.87 7.96 -22.79
C ASN A 106 -6.62 8.18 -23.66
N ASN A 107 -5.68 9.00 -23.19
CA ASN A 107 -4.41 9.26 -23.89
C ASN A 107 -3.43 8.11 -23.73
N GLY A 108 -3.29 7.55 -22.52
CA GLY A 108 -2.37 6.45 -22.25
C GLY A 108 -2.73 5.15 -22.98
N LEU A 109 -4.03 4.94 -23.25
CA LEU A 109 -4.56 3.79 -23.98
C LEU A 109 -4.74 4.06 -25.48
N SER A 110 -4.21 5.18 -25.99
CA SER A 110 -4.31 5.59 -27.40
C SER A 110 -5.74 5.63 -27.96
N ILE A 111 -6.71 5.99 -27.12
CA ILE A 111 -8.13 6.14 -27.49
C ILE A 111 -8.38 7.53 -28.07
N SER A 112 -7.71 8.55 -27.53
CA SER A 112 -7.81 9.93 -28.02
C SER A 112 -7.11 10.10 -29.37
N ALA A 113 -7.63 10.97 -30.24
CA ALA A 113 -7.03 11.27 -31.54
C ALA A 113 -5.61 11.87 -31.45
N SER A 114 -5.30 12.56 -30.36
CA SER A 114 -3.99 13.16 -30.05
C SER A 114 -3.37 12.50 -28.81
N SER A 115 -3.32 11.17 -28.79
CA SER A 115 -2.68 10.40 -27.71
C SER A 115 -1.16 10.57 -27.72
N ASN A 116 -0.55 10.39 -26.55
CA ASN A 116 0.90 10.31 -26.43
C ASN A 116 1.44 9.07 -27.17
N ILE A 117 2.72 9.11 -27.52
CA ILE A 117 3.45 7.90 -27.89
C ILE A 117 3.75 7.15 -26.59
N GLU A 118 3.17 5.97 -26.44
CA GLU A 118 3.24 5.17 -25.23
C GLU A 118 3.79 3.79 -25.55
N VAL A 119 4.52 3.21 -24.59
CA VAL A 119 5.08 1.87 -24.74
C VAL A 119 4.83 1.05 -23.48
N LEU A 120 4.46 -0.21 -23.68
CA LEU A 120 4.45 -1.24 -22.65
C LEU A 120 5.38 -2.38 -23.06
N TYR A 121 6.09 -2.94 -22.08
CA TYR A 121 6.79 -4.20 -22.23
C TYR A 121 5.94 -5.30 -21.62
N LYS A 122 5.61 -6.32 -22.42
CA LYS A 122 4.97 -7.55 -21.95
C LYS A 122 6.04 -8.56 -21.56
N ALA A 123 5.98 -9.03 -20.32
CA ALA A 123 6.83 -10.09 -19.79
C ALA A 123 6.01 -11.16 -19.08
N ASP A 124 6.62 -12.32 -18.91
CA ASP A 124 6.11 -13.32 -17.96
C ASP A 124 6.36 -12.78 -16.55
N CYS A 125 5.41 -13.01 -15.65
CA CYS A 125 5.56 -12.61 -14.27
C CYS A 125 6.41 -13.63 -13.52
N ILE A 126 7.40 -13.14 -12.79
CA ILE A 126 8.27 -13.93 -11.94
C ILE A 126 7.95 -13.51 -10.51
N ASP A 127 7.90 -14.47 -9.57
CA ASP A 127 7.47 -14.25 -8.19
C ASP A 127 8.15 -13.04 -7.52
N ASN A 128 9.45 -12.84 -7.77
CA ASN A 128 10.20 -11.70 -7.24
C ASN A 128 9.61 -10.33 -7.67
N TYR A 129 9.06 -10.19 -8.89
CA TYR A 129 8.45 -8.94 -9.34
C TYR A 129 7.13 -8.64 -8.62
N ILE A 130 6.31 -9.67 -8.40
CA ILE A 130 5.07 -9.54 -7.63
C ILE A 130 5.38 -9.11 -6.21
N VAL A 131 6.39 -9.71 -5.60
CA VAL A 131 6.85 -9.40 -4.25
C VAL A 131 7.31 -7.93 -4.15
N GLU A 132 8.15 -7.44 -5.06
CA GLU A 132 8.58 -6.04 -5.06
C GLU A 132 7.43 -5.05 -5.29
N LEU A 133 6.50 -5.37 -6.20
CA LEU A 133 5.32 -4.54 -6.42
C LEU A 133 4.42 -4.50 -5.19
N ASN A 134 4.19 -5.64 -4.53
CA ASN A 134 3.39 -5.70 -3.32
C ASN A 134 3.97 -4.81 -2.21
N LYS A 135 5.30 -4.63 -2.10
CA LYS A 135 5.89 -3.67 -1.14
C LYS A 135 5.45 -2.24 -1.40
N VAL A 136 5.41 -1.83 -2.67
CA VAL A 136 4.99 -0.47 -3.06
C VAL A 136 3.49 -0.28 -2.80
N LEU A 137 2.69 -1.31 -3.08
CA LEU A 137 1.25 -1.28 -2.92
C LEU A 137 0.78 -1.51 -1.48
N HIS A 138 1.67 -1.98 -0.60
CA HIS A 138 1.40 -2.23 0.82
C HIS A 138 0.88 -0.98 1.54
N TYR A 139 1.36 0.20 1.14
CA TYR A 139 0.96 1.49 1.71
C TYR A 139 -0.31 2.08 1.06
N SER A 140 -1.12 1.23 0.45
CA SER A 140 -2.35 1.66 -0.18
C SER A 140 -3.51 1.78 0.81
N VAL A 141 -4.42 2.73 0.56
CA VAL A 141 -5.64 2.94 1.33
C VAL A 141 -6.81 2.39 0.53
N ALA A 142 -7.53 1.43 1.09
CA ALA A 142 -8.73 0.88 0.46
C ALA A 142 -9.79 1.98 0.30
N VAL A 143 -10.33 2.11 -0.91
CA VAL A 143 -11.42 3.05 -1.19
C VAL A 143 -12.70 2.53 -0.56
N THR A 144 -13.38 3.41 0.17
CA THR A 144 -14.67 3.14 0.82
C THR A 144 -15.68 4.22 0.40
N ASP A 145 -16.96 4.00 0.69
CA ASP A 145 -17.99 5.03 0.50
C ASP A 145 -17.66 6.34 1.24
N ARG A 146 -17.03 6.25 2.41
CA ARG A 146 -16.54 7.42 3.17
C ARG A 146 -15.54 8.22 2.35
N ILE A 147 -14.52 7.57 1.80
CA ILE A 147 -13.47 8.21 1.00
C ILE A 147 -14.03 8.80 -0.29
N ILE A 148 -14.91 8.07 -0.99
CA ILE A 148 -15.58 8.57 -2.20
C ILE A 148 -16.34 9.86 -1.87
N LYS A 149 -17.12 9.85 -0.77
CA LYS A 149 -17.88 11.01 -0.33
C LYS A 149 -16.99 12.20 0.02
N GLU A 150 -15.89 12.00 0.74
CA GLU A 150 -14.94 13.05 1.08
C GLU A 150 -14.33 13.72 -0.17
N ILE A 151 -13.94 12.90 -1.15
CA ILE A 151 -13.41 13.41 -2.43
C ILE A 151 -14.50 14.21 -3.17
N GLU A 152 -15.72 13.67 -3.28
CA GLU A 152 -16.84 14.35 -3.94
C GLU A 152 -17.18 15.71 -3.28
N GLU A 153 -17.24 15.76 -1.95
CA GLU A 153 -17.50 16.98 -1.18
C GLU A 153 -16.39 18.02 -1.37
N SER A 154 -15.13 17.58 -1.34
CA SER A 154 -13.97 18.47 -1.57
C SER A 154 -13.94 19.03 -3.00
N LEU A 155 -14.26 18.20 -4.00
CA LEU A 155 -14.39 18.64 -5.40
C LEU A 155 -15.52 19.65 -5.59
N ALA A 156 -16.66 19.44 -4.95
CA ALA A 156 -17.79 20.38 -4.97
C ALA A 156 -17.41 21.72 -4.33
N ASN A 157 -16.77 21.70 -3.15
CA ASN A 157 -16.30 22.90 -2.46
C ASN A 157 -15.27 23.68 -3.29
N PHE A 158 -14.37 22.99 -3.98
CA PHE A 158 -13.39 23.61 -4.87
C PHE A 158 -14.05 24.35 -6.05
N GLN A 159 -15.04 23.73 -6.70
CA GLN A 159 -15.78 24.35 -7.81
C GLN A 159 -16.53 25.63 -7.37
N LEU A 160 -17.04 25.66 -6.14
CA LEU A 160 -17.74 26.81 -5.57
C LEU A 160 -16.79 27.96 -5.19
N THR A 161 -15.64 27.64 -4.61
CA THR A 161 -14.71 28.64 -4.06
C THR A 161 -13.79 29.27 -5.12
N LYS A 162 -13.61 28.65 -6.29
CA LYS A 162 -12.73 29.11 -7.39
C LYS A 162 -11.29 29.42 -6.94
N ILE A 163 -10.85 28.86 -5.82
CA ILE A 163 -9.46 28.97 -5.38
C ILE A 163 -8.60 28.24 -6.41
N LYS A 164 -7.49 28.85 -6.84
CA LYS A 164 -6.60 28.17 -7.79
C LYS A 164 -5.97 26.93 -7.15
N PRO A 165 -5.79 25.81 -7.89
CA PRO A 165 -5.21 24.56 -7.34
C PRO A 165 -3.86 24.78 -6.65
N GLU A 166 -3.05 25.68 -7.18
CA GLU A 166 -1.72 26.10 -6.68
C GLU A 166 -1.72 26.71 -5.26
N ASN A 167 -2.89 27.07 -4.73
CA ASN A 167 -3.04 27.61 -3.37
C ASN A 167 -3.59 26.59 -2.35
N LEU A 168 -3.79 25.32 -2.74
CA LEU A 168 -4.27 24.23 -1.88
C LEU A 168 -3.13 23.39 -1.25
N ASP A 169 -1.88 23.77 -1.48
CA ASP A 169 -0.68 22.97 -1.17
C ASP A 169 -0.44 22.69 0.33
N SER A 170 -1.26 23.22 1.23
CA SER A 170 -1.11 23.01 2.67
C SER A 170 -2.09 22.00 3.29
N ILE A 171 -3.12 21.52 2.58
CA ILE A 171 -4.13 20.61 3.14
C ILE A 171 -4.35 19.41 2.23
N ASP A 172 -3.79 18.27 2.63
CA ASP A 172 -3.95 16.98 1.95
C ASP A 172 -5.36 16.38 2.22
N TRP A 173 -5.61 15.14 1.79
CA TRP A 173 -6.83 14.42 2.16
C TRP A 173 -6.84 14.06 3.65
N SER A 174 -7.98 14.22 4.31
CA SER A 174 -8.10 13.89 5.74
C SER A 174 -8.08 12.39 5.98
N PHE A 175 -8.48 11.58 4.99
CA PHE A 175 -8.32 10.12 5.03
C PHE A 175 -6.86 9.65 5.00
N TRP A 176 -5.91 10.53 4.69
CA TRP A 176 -4.50 10.21 4.93
C TRP A 176 -4.10 10.41 6.38
N ASP A 177 -4.69 11.40 7.05
CA ASP A 177 -4.41 11.76 8.44
C ASP A 177 -5.25 10.96 9.45
N ILE A 178 -6.30 10.27 8.98
CA ILE A 178 -7.27 9.58 9.83
C ILE A 178 -7.58 8.19 9.27
N GLU A 179 -7.02 7.18 9.95
CA GLU A 179 -7.63 5.86 10.12
C GLU A 179 -7.89 5.04 8.84
N ASP A 180 -6.86 4.35 8.33
CA ASP A 180 -7.00 2.92 7.98
C ASP A 180 -5.69 2.18 7.64
N TYR A 181 -4.53 2.76 7.91
CA TYR A 181 -3.25 2.05 7.78
C TYR A 181 -3.05 0.92 8.82
N ILE A 182 -4.03 0.69 9.71
CA ILE A 182 -3.88 -0.04 10.98
C ILE A 182 -5.00 -1.09 11.20
N SER A 183 -6.04 -1.15 10.36
CA SER A 183 -7.09 -2.17 10.46
C SER A 183 -6.65 -3.57 9.97
N HIS A 184 -5.47 -3.68 9.37
CA HIS A 184 -4.89 -4.95 8.93
C HIS A 184 -3.50 -5.21 9.53
N LEU A 185 -3.31 -4.94 10.83
CA LEU A 185 -2.27 -5.69 11.53
C LEU A 185 -2.65 -7.17 11.34
N ASN A 186 -1.77 -7.92 10.69
CA ASN A 186 -1.90 -9.35 10.49
C ASN A 186 -0.57 -9.99 10.86
N TYR A 187 -0.55 -11.30 11.05
CA TYR A 187 0.68 -11.98 11.45
C TYR A 187 1.81 -11.82 10.42
N SER A 188 1.51 -11.71 9.12
CA SER A 188 2.51 -11.60 8.05
C SER A 188 3.23 -10.26 7.96
N VAL A 189 2.82 -9.23 8.71
CA VAL A 189 3.54 -7.94 8.76
C VAL A 189 4.38 -7.78 10.03
N LEU A 190 4.50 -8.84 10.84
CA LEU A 190 5.24 -8.83 12.10
C LEU A 190 6.61 -9.47 11.97
N PRO A 191 7.62 -8.99 12.71
CA PRO A 191 8.98 -9.51 12.63
C PRO A 191 9.06 -10.98 13.05
N LYS A 192 9.77 -11.75 12.25
CA LYS A 192 9.98 -13.20 12.46
C LYS A 192 11.32 -13.50 13.08
N CYS A 193 12.32 -12.66 12.83
CA CYS A 193 13.64 -12.77 13.42
C CYS A 193 13.69 -12.08 14.78
N ASP A 194 14.44 -12.71 15.66
CA ASP A 194 14.92 -12.13 16.92
C ASP A 194 16.32 -11.57 16.69
N LEU A 195 16.45 -10.24 16.62
CA LEU A 195 17.73 -9.56 16.41
C LEU A 195 18.66 -9.64 17.64
N SER A 196 18.21 -10.24 18.75
CA SER A 196 19.05 -10.49 19.92
C SER A 196 19.90 -11.77 19.82
N ILE A 197 19.70 -12.57 18.76
CA ILE A 197 20.54 -13.72 18.43
C ILE A 197 21.13 -13.57 17.02
N PRO A 198 22.25 -14.26 16.69
CA PRO A 198 22.87 -14.14 15.37
C PRO A 198 21.94 -14.50 14.21
N ILE A 199 21.88 -13.65 13.17
CA ILE A 199 21.00 -13.86 12.00
C ILE A 199 21.29 -15.18 11.29
N LEU A 200 22.55 -15.62 11.24
CA LEU A 200 22.95 -16.89 10.65
C LEU A 200 22.35 -18.13 11.34
N THR A 201 21.84 -17.97 12.58
CA THR A 201 21.17 -19.03 13.34
C THR A 201 19.65 -18.99 13.20
N GLN A 202 19.11 -17.96 12.56
CA GLN A 202 17.68 -17.84 12.29
C GLN A 202 17.27 -18.76 11.14
N ASP A 203 16.00 -19.14 11.14
CA ASP A 203 15.39 -19.83 10.02
C ASP A 203 15.47 -18.96 8.74
N LYS A 204 15.77 -19.60 7.60
CA LYS A 204 15.98 -18.89 6.34
C LYS A 204 14.73 -18.19 5.82
N GLU A 205 13.55 -18.76 6.06
CA GLU A 205 12.28 -18.15 5.66
C GLU A 205 11.98 -16.92 6.53
N LYS A 206 12.26 -17.00 7.84
CA LYS A 206 12.17 -15.86 8.75
C LYS A 206 13.11 -14.72 8.34
N TYR A 207 14.36 -15.05 8.00
CA TYR A 207 15.32 -14.06 7.51
C TYR A 207 14.85 -13.42 6.21
N PHE A 208 14.41 -14.22 5.23
CA PHE A 208 13.94 -13.70 3.94
C PHE A 208 12.73 -12.78 4.13
N HIS A 209 11.77 -13.17 4.96
CA HIS A 209 10.62 -12.37 5.33
C HIS A 209 11.02 -10.99 5.92
N ASP A 210 11.90 -10.98 6.93
CA ASP A 210 12.29 -9.75 7.59
C ASP A 210 13.25 -8.89 6.75
N SER A 211 14.05 -9.52 5.87
CA SER A 211 14.84 -8.85 4.85
C SER A 211 13.92 -8.10 3.88
N LEU A 212 12.81 -8.73 3.51
CA LEU A 212 11.82 -8.16 2.61
C LEU A 212 11.06 -6.97 3.21
N LEU A 213 10.59 -7.11 4.46
CA LEU A 213 9.73 -6.12 5.10
C LEU A 213 10.50 -4.95 5.73
N PHE A 214 11.69 -5.24 6.27
CA PHE A 214 12.42 -4.27 7.11
C PHE A 214 13.82 -3.99 6.58
N GLY A 215 14.22 -4.61 5.46
CA GLY A 215 15.57 -4.43 4.90
C GLY A 215 16.65 -5.09 5.77
N LEU A 216 16.31 -6.15 6.51
CA LEU A 216 17.25 -6.92 7.34
C LEU A 216 18.40 -7.49 6.51
N LYS A 217 19.62 -7.32 7.02
CA LYS A 217 20.89 -7.78 6.45
C LYS A 217 21.51 -8.87 7.32
N GLU A 218 22.46 -9.61 6.76
CA GLU A 218 23.14 -10.71 7.46
C GLU A 218 23.90 -10.27 8.71
N ASP A 219 24.32 -9.00 8.77
CA ASP A 219 24.99 -8.41 9.93
C ASP A 219 24.03 -7.99 11.07
N GLY A 220 22.72 -8.26 10.92
CA GLY A 220 21.68 -7.88 11.89
C GLY A 220 21.27 -6.41 11.83
N THR A 221 21.81 -5.62 10.89
CA THR A 221 21.30 -4.29 10.59
C THR A 221 20.08 -4.37 9.68
N PHE A 222 19.24 -3.34 9.71
CA PHE A 222 18.04 -3.25 8.87
C PHE A 222 17.85 -1.82 8.35
N ASP A 223 17.03 -1.64 7.33
CA ASP A 223 16.69 -0.33 6.79
C ASP A 223 15.71 0.38 7.75
N ARG A 224 16.24 1.35 8.51
CA ARG A 224 15.45 2.08 9.50
C ARG A 224 14.33 2.89 8.85
N SER A 225 14.56 3.46 7.67
CA SER A 225 13.55 4.25 6.97
C SER A 225 12.38 3.36 6.58
N LEU A 226 12.68 2.16 6.08
CA LEU A 226 11.67 1.15 5.76
C LEU A 226 10.94 0.64 7.02
N PHE A 227 11.66 0.42 8.12
CA PHE A 227 11.06 -0.04 9.37
C PHE A 227 10.13 1.00 10.01
N ILE A 228 10.54 2.27 10.13
CA ILE A 228 9.69 3.32 10.73
C ILE A 228 8.47 3.63 9.87
N THR A 229 8.54 3.34 8.57
CA THR A 229 7.40 3.48 7.66
C THR A 229 6.50 2.23 7.63
N SER A 230 6.89 1.13 8.29
CA SER A 230 6.14 -0.13 8.27
C SER A 230 4.77 -0.06 8.99
N THR A 231 3.84 -0.95 8.63
CA THR A 231 2.54 -1.10 9.32
C THR A 231 2.69 -1.38 10.81
N LEU A 232 3.65 -2.23 11.18
CA LEU A 232 3.96 -2.51 12.58
C LEU A 232 4.30 -1.23 13.35
N HIS A 233 5.22 -0.42 12.80
CA HIS A 233 5.68 0.77 13.49
C HIS A 233 4.56 1.78 13.70
N HIS A 234 3.79 2.06 12.64
CA HIS A 234 2.62 2.94 12.73
C HIS A 234 1.54 2.42 13.67
N PHE A 235 1.27 1.11 13.65
CA PHE A 235 0.36 0.46 14.60
C PHE A 235 0.80 0.73 16.04
N LEU A 236 2.08 0.48 16.36
CA LEU A 236 2.62 0.69 17.71
C LEU A 236 2.56 2.15 18.13
N VAL A 237 2.90 3.10 17.24
CA VAL A 237 2.82 4.54 17.52
C VAL A 237 1.39 4.93 17.88
N LYS A 238 0.39 4.47 17.11
CA LYS A 238 -1.03 4.75 17.39
C LYS A 238 -1.50 4.15 18.71
N GLU A 239 -1.15 2.88 18.97
CA GLU A 239 -1.52 2.19 20.20
C GLU A 239 -0.89 2.84 21.44
N VAL A 240 0.29 3.43 21.30
CA VAL A 240 0.95 4.18 22.38
C VAL A 240 0.34 5.58 22.55
N LEU A 241 0.05 6.29 21.45
CA LEU A 241 -0.59 7.61 21.47
C LEU A 241 -1.98 7.57 22.09
N ALA A 242 -2.75 6.51 21.82
CA ALA A 242 -4.12 6.34 22.33
C ALA A 242 -4.19 6.18 23.86
N ARG A 243 -3.06 5.99 24.56
CA ARG A 243 -3.04 5.64 26.00
C ARG A 243 -3.19 6.82 26.97
N GLY A 244 -3.46 8.02 26.48
CA GLY A 244 -3.69 9.21 27.31
C GLY A 244 -2.41 9.79 27.91
N GLU A 245 -2.47 11.05 28.36
CA GLU A 245 -1.32 11.77 28.90
C GLU A 245 -0.72 11.06 30.12
N GLY A 246 0.62 10.95 30.16
CA GLY A 246 1.35 10.27 31.23
C GLY A 246 1.45 8.74 31.12
N LYS A 247 0.81 8.11 30.13
CA LYS A 247 0.88 6.66 29.85
C LYS A 247 1.24 6.33 28.40
N GLN A 248 1.98 7.22 27.73
CA GLN A 248 2.48 7.05 26.36
C GLN A 248 3.62 6.01 26.27
N LEU A 249 3.36 4.81 26.80
CA LEU A 249 4.19 3.63 26.62
C LEU A 249 3.33 2.37 26.51
N ILE A 250 3.91 1.34 25.89
CA ILE A 250 3.37 -0.01 25.89
C ILE A 250 4.42 -0.97 26.43
N ARG A 251 4.06 -1.72 27.48
CA ARG A 251 4.94 -2.73 28.07
C ARG A 251 4.90 -4.03 27.27
N PHE A 252 5.95 -4.84 27.40
CA PHE A 252 6.04 -6.15 26.76
C PHE A 252 4.77 -7.01 26.97
N GLY A 253 4.33 -7.16 28.22
CA GLY A 253 3.13 -7.95 28.54
C GLY A 253 1.84 -7.37 27.97
N GLU A 254 1.75 -6.05 27.85
CA GLU A 254 0.60 -5.36 27.27
C GLU A 254 0.57 -5.55 25.75
N LEU A 255 1.73 -5.44 25.07
CA LEU A 255 1.82 -5.72 23.63
C LEU A 255 1.51 -7.19 23.34
N LYS A 256 2.03 -8.13 24.15
CA LYS A 256 1.71 -9.56 24.01
C LYS A 256 0.20 -9.80 24.01
N ASN A 257 -0.50 -9.27 25.01
CA ASN A 257 -1.94 -9.45 25.14
C ASN A 257 -2.70 -8.77 24.00
N LEU A 258 -2.26 -7.59 23.57
CA LEU A 258 -2.82 -6.86 22.43
C LEU A 258 -2.72 -7.67 21.12
N LEU A 259 -1.57 -8.32 20.89
CA LEU A 259 -1.38 -9.18 19.72
C LEU A 259 -2.25 -10.44 19.79
N MET A 260 -2.40 -11.05 20.97
CA MET A 260 -3.33 -12.19 21.15
C MET A 260 -4.76 -11.78 20.80
N GLU A 261 -5.22 -10.64 21.30
CA GLU A 261 -6.58 -10.14 21.08
C GLU A 261 -6.82 -9.77 19.61
N LYS A 262 -5.94 -8.96 19.01
CA LYS A 262 -6.17 -8.44 17.65
C LYS A 262 -5.92 -9.47 16.55
N LEU A 263 -5.03 -10.44 16.78
CA LEU A 263 -4.55 -11.36 15.74
C LEU A 263 -4.92 -12.82 16.01
N SER A 264 -5.62 -13.10 17.11
CA SER A 264 -5.97 -14.46 17.53
C SER A 264 -4.76 -15.39 17.65
N LEU A 265 -3.59 -14.85 18.07
CA LEU A 265 -2.39 -15.65 18.30
C LEU A 265 -2.51 -16.42 19.61
N ASP A 266 -1.98 -17.64 19.63
CA ASP A 266 -1.74 -18.35 20.88
C ASP A 266 -0.65 -17.67 21.72
N GLU A 267 -0.59 -18.01 23.02
CA GLU A 267 0.35 -17.37 23.93
C GLU A 267 1.83 -17.58 23.55
N PRO A 268 2.29 -18.80 23.18
CA PRO A 268 3.67 -19.00 22.70
C PRO A 268 4.03 -18.12 21.51
N CYS A 269 3.17 -18.07 20.48
CA CYS A 269 3.37 -17.30 19.26
C CYS A 269 3.36 -15.79 19.56
N ALA A 270 2.42 -15.31 20.37
CA ALA A 270 2.37 -13.91 20.78
C ALA A 270 3.62 -13.50 21.57
N LYS A 271 4.14 -14.38 22.43
CA LYS A 271 5.35 -14.12 23.22
C LYS A 271 6.60 -14.06 22.34
N GLU A 272 6.77 -15.00 21.41
CA GLU A 272 7.86 -14.99 20.43
C GLU A 272 7.79 -13.73 19.56
N THR A 273 6.61 -13.42 19.04
CA THR A 273 6.40 -12.24 18.17
C THR A 273 6.69 -10.94 18.90
N THR A 274 6.26 -10.82 20.16
CA THR A 274 6.57 -9.64 21.00
C THR A 274 8.07 -9.51 21.21
N LYS A 275 8.79 -10.62 21.46
CA LYS A 275 10.25 -10.62 21.59
C LYS A 275 10.92 -10.11 20.32
N ASN A 276 10.48 -10.60 19.15
CA ASN A 276 10.99 -10.17 17.86
C ASN A 276 10.77 -8.67 17.65
N ILE A 277 9.55 -8.17 17.88
CA ILE A 277 9.24 -6.73 17.79
C ILE A 277 10.20 -5.90 18.65
N PHE A 278 10.36 -6.25 19.93
CA PHE A 278 11.25 -5.53 20.83
C PHE A 278 12.72 -5.55 20.38
N SER A 279 13.16 -6.64 19.74
CA SER A 279 14.53 -6.75 19.22
C SER A 279 14.86 -5.72 18.14
N TYR A 280 13.86 -5.25 17.37
CA TYR A 280 14.03 -4.20 16.36
C TYR A 280 14.21 -2.80 16.95
N TYR A 281 13.68 -2.56 18.15
CA TYR A 281 13.83 -1.27 18.85
C TYR A 281 15.05 -1.25 19.80
N ARG A 282 15.51 -2.42 20.27
CA ARG A 282 16.62 -2.51 21.23
C ARG A 282 17.90 -1.90 20.65
N ASP A 283 18.46 -0.93 21.37
CA ASP A 283 19.69 -0.22 21.00
C ASP A 283 19.64 0.50 19.63
N LYS A 284 18.42 0.71 19.08
CA LYS A 284 18.18 1.44 17.83
C LYS A 284 17.25 2.62 18.10
N LYS A 285 17.60 3.80 17.55
CA LYS A 285 16.69 4.96 17.55
C LYS A 285 15.68 4.79 16.42
N CYS A 286 14.44 4.47 16.77
CA CYS A 286 13.31 4.28 15.86
C CYS A 286 12.18 5.25 16.25
N LEU A 287 12.46 6.56 16.12
CA LEU A 287 11.53 7.61 16.50
C LEU A 287 10.17 7.48 15.77
N PRO A 288 9.05 7.84 16.42
CA PRO A 288 8.98 8.47 17.75
C PRO A 288 8.97 7.47 18.93
N LEU A 289 9.17 6.17 18.69
CA LEU A 289 9.19 5.17 19.76
C LEU A 289 10.62 4.83 20.19
N ASN A 290 10.87 4.96 21.50
CA ASN A 290 12.10 4.50 22.11
C ASN A 290 11.90 3.28 22.99
N TYR A 291 12.88 2.39 22.93
CA TYR A 291 12.98 1.26 23.82
C TYR A 291 13.50 1.71 25.20
N GLU A 292 12.80 1.30 26.25
CA GLU A 292 13.24 1.44 27.64
C GLU A 292 13.25 0.07 28.34
N ARG A 293 14.36 -0.24 29.04
CA ARG A 293 14.48 -1.46 29.85
C ARG A 293 14.34 -1.14 31.33
N TYR A 294 13.39 -1.80 31.98
CA TYR A 294 13.21 -1.78 33.43
C TYR A 294 13.76 -3.06 34.07
N ARG A 295 13.79 -3.11 35.41
CA ARG A 295 14.36 -4.22 36.19
C ARG A 295 13.76 -5.60 35.85
N TYR A 296 12.48 -5.65 35.49
CA TYR A 296 11.75 -6.90 35.21
C TYR A 296 10.93 -6.88 33.92
N THR A 297 10.99 -5.80 33.13
CA THR A 297 10.17 -5.64 31.92
C THR A 297 10.82 -4.68 30.93
N GLU A 298 10.31 -4.66 29.71
CA GLU A 298 10.71 -3.75 28.64
C GLU A 298 9.47 -2.96 28.17
N SER A 299 9.66 -1.73 27.69
CA SER A 299 8.58 -0.97 27.06
C SER A 299 9.04 -0.23 25.80
N LEU A 300 8.09 0.09 24.94
CA LEU A 300 8.23 1.09 23.90
C LEU A 300 7.49 2.35 24.35
N LYS A 301 8.18 3.47 24.40
CA LYS A 301 7.66 4.75 24.90
C LYS A 301 7.77 5.82 23.83
N LEU A 302 6.75 6.67 23.76
CA LEU A 302 6.78 7.83 22.89
C LEU A 302 7.80 8.85 23.42
N GLU A 303 8.75 9.25 22.58
CA GLU A 303 9.63 10.38 22.82
C GLU A 303 9.02 11.58 22.06
N LEU A 304 8.45 12.52 22.81
CA LEU A 304 7.91 13.80 22.31
C LEU A 304 9.02 14.84 22.20
#